data_AF-A0AA95LHS0-F1
#
_entry.id   AF-A0AA95LHS0-F1
#
_cell.length_a   1.000
_cell.length_b   1.000
_cell.length_c   1.000
_cell.angle_alpha   90.00
_cell.angle_beta   90.00
_cell.angle_gamma   90.00
#
_symmetry.space_group_name_H-M   'P 1'
#
loop_
_entity.id
_entity.type
_entity.pdbx_description
1 polymer ?
#
loop_
_entity_poly.entity_id
_entity_poly.type
_entity_poly.pdbx_seq_one_letter_code
_entity_poly.pdbx_strand_id
1 'polypeptide(L)'
;MKFKRIDWICILAITAVYAAIALYNLGSTKSPETLWEPAASGESFYVDLGQSKQLERVNIFGGVGTGKFKLEFSESPDVWSNPLDVSEDVGNVFIWKSQPLNVAARYVKFTVTSPGFTLNEMAFYEQGGERVPLPIGGVTPDANAVAKRGEPANLFDEQSLVPEYSNFMNSTYFDEIYHARTAYEYTHGIVPYENTHPPLGKLLIAVGMELFGVNPFGWRIIGTLFGIAMLPLIYVMALRLFKKSKYAALAAGLFALDFMHFTQTRISTIDVYGVFFIMLMFYFMQRYYTMNFFRQPLRKTLIPLFWSGLFFGIGVASKWIVLYGGAGLAIMLAISLFERYREYQASGRLLAEGKIKDKELLGTCREAVNSFWKNTIITLASCVAFFVIIPVIIYSLSFVPGLSASAEGFTIKGLIDSQKNMYNYHSQLVATHPFASSWWQWPFMKRPVWFFSGSEGLPAGQVSSIVTMGNPLIWWTGIFAMLATLWITLKRKDKNLYMIWIAFFSQYVPWMLVPRETFIYHYFAMVPFMILGIVYIMKLLDSKYPEARYVRYVYVAVALLLFIAFYPVLSGMQVSGDYVKNMLRWFPSWVF
;
A
#
# COMPACT_ATOMS: atom_id res chain seq x y z
N MET A 1 -23.35 -19.22 -2.21
CA MET A 1 -23.67 -18.97 -0.80
C MET A 1 -24.65 -17.82 -0.78
N LYS A 2 -25.82 -17.95 -0.14
CA LYS A 2 -26.76 -16.83 -0.01
C LYS A 2 -26.45 -16.11 1.30
N PHE A 3 -26.27 -14.78 1.24
CA PHE A 3 -26.11 -13.97 2.45
C PHE A 3 -27.43 -13.92 3.22
N LYS A 4 -27.32 -14.04 4.54
CA LYS A 4 -28.42 -13.78 5.47
C LYS A 4 -28.52 -12.28 5.70
N ARG A 5 -29.66 -11.81 6.21
CA ARG A 5 -29.84 -10.41 6.60
C ARG A 5 -28.73 -9.93 7.55
N ILE A 6 -28.32 -10.76 8.51
CA ILE A 6 -27.22 -10.45 9.44
C ILE A 6 -25.88 -10.27 8.73
N ASP A 7 -25.63 -10.98 7.62
CA ASP A 7 -24.37 -10.83 6.89
C ASP A 7 -24.26 -9.43 6.28
N TRP A 8 -25.34 -8.95 5.66
CA TRP A 8 -25.41 -7.60 5.12
C TRP A 8 -25.24 -6.54 6.21
N ILE A 9 -25.93 -6.69 7.35
CA ILE A 9 -25.81 -5.76 8.47
C ILE A 9 -24.36 -5.70 8.97
N CYS A 10 -23.73 -6.86 9.22
CA CYS A 10 -22.35 -6.89 9.71
C CYS A 10 -21.35 -6.30 8.71
N ILE A 11 -21.46 -6.66 7.43
CA ILE A 11 -20.58 -6.13 6.38
C ILE A 11 -20.73 -4.60 6.31
N LEU A 12 -21.95 -4.10 6.19
CA LEU A 12 -22.21 -2.66 6.03
C LEU A 12 -21.78 -1.88 7.28
N ALA A 13 -22.12 -2.35 8.48
CA ALA A 13 -21.78 -1.66 9.71
C ALA A 13 -20.26 -1.59 9.93
N ILE A 14 -19.54 -2.71 9.82
CA ILE A 14 -18.09 -2.75 10.03
C ILE A 14 -17.38 -1.91 8.96
N THR A 15 -17.79 -2.05 7.70
CA THR A 15 -17.16 -1.32 6.58
C THR A 15 -17.43 0.18 6.68
N ALA A 16 -18.66 0.61 7.03
CA ALA A 16 -19.00 2.02 7.15
C ALA A 16 -18.27 2.70 8.31
N VAL A 17 -18.21 2.05 9.48
CA VAL A 17 -17.47 2.58 10.64
C VAL A 17 -15.99 2.70 10.32
N TYR A 18 -15.38 1.65 9.76
CA TYR A 18 -13.98 1.70 9.36
C TYR A 18 -13.72 2.76 8.27
N ALA A 19 -14.58 2.85 7.26
CA ALA A 19 -14.45 3.84 6.20
C ALA A 19 -14.49 5.28 6.76
N ALA A 20 -15.40 5.57 7.68
CA ALA A 20 -15.45 6.88 8.34
C ALA A 20 -14.13 7.21 9.06
N ILE A 21 -13.54 6.24 9.77
CA ILE A 21 -12.28 6.43 10.51
C ILE A 21 -11.07 6.51 9.55
N ALA A 22 -11.05 5.70 8.49
CA ALA A 22 -9.95 5.63 7.53
C ALA A 22 -9.88 6.87 6.62
N LEU A 23 -11.04 7.41 6.22
CA LEU A 23 -11.14 8.60 5.37
C LEU A 23 -10.98 9.90 6.16
N TYR A 24 -11.19 9.88 7.48
CA TYR A 24 -10.97 11.04 8.33
C TYR A 24 -9.51 11.49 8.27
N ASN A 25 -9.28 12.78 8.01
CA ASN A 25 -7.96 13.41 7.88
C ASN A 25 -7.00 12.57 7.00
N LEU A 26 -7.47 12.11 5.84
CA LEU A 26 -6.64 11.34 4.92
C LEU A 26 -5.56 12.20 4.25
N GLY A 27 -5.85 13.48 4.03
CA GLY A 27 -4.97 14.47 3.43
C GLY A 27 -5.76 15.71 3.04
N SER A 28 -5.07 16.82 2.80
CA SER A 28 -5.65 18.02 2.20
C SER A 28 -6.12 17.73 0.79
N THR A 29 -7.27 18.29 0.42
CA THR A 29 -7.86 18.17 -0.93
C THR A 29 -7.41 19.29 -1.87
N LYS A 30 -6.41 20.07 -1.45
CA LYS A 30 -5.84 21.19 -2.19
C LYS A 30 -4.35 21.23 -1.90
N SER A 31 -3.58 21.53 -2.94
CA SER A 31 -2.15 21.79 -2.95
C SER A 31 -1.88 22.77 -4.09
N PRO A 32 -0.78 23.54 -4.06
CA PRO A 32 -0.38 24.35 -5.21
C PRO A 32 -0.18 23.48 -6.46
N GLU A 33 -0.69 23.94 -7.59
CA GLU A 33 -0.71 23.24 -8.88
C GLU A 33 0.01 24.03 -9.98
N THR A 34 0.03 25.37 -9.92
CA THR A 34 0.84 26.17 -10.84
C THR A 34 2.31 25.85 -10.61
N LEU A 35 3.11 25.92 -11.68
CA LEU A 35 4.52 25.54 -11.61
C LEU A 35 5.40 26.50 -12.38
N TRP A 36 6.66 26.55 -11.97
CA TRP A 36 7.76 27.11 -12.74
C TRP A 36 8.86 26.06 -12.89
N GLU A 37 9.31 25.86 -14.13
CA GLU A 37 10.45 25.01 -14.48
C GLU A 37 11.53 25.87 -15.14
N PRO A 38 12.66 26.15 -14.48
CA PRO A 38 13.76 26.88 -15.10
C PRO A 38 14.41 26.10 -16.24
N ALA A 39 14.84 26.79 -17.28
CA ALA A 39 15.47 26.18 -18.44
C ALA A 39 16.99 26.06 -18.31
N ALA A 40 17.63 27.01 -17.62
CA ALA A 40 19.09 27.12 -17.61
C ALA A 40 19.68 27.57 -16.27
N SER A 41 20.96 27.23 -16.06
CA SER A 41 21.74 27.82 -14.97
C SER A 41 21.94 29.32 -15.21
N GLY A 42 21.84 30.12 -14.15
CA GLY A 42 21.92 31.58 -14.19
C GLY A 42 20.57 32.28 -14.43
N GLU A 43 19.51 31.53 -14.80
CA GLU A 43 18.16 32.08 -14.83
C GLU A 43 17.80 32.62 -13.45
N SER A 44 17.31 33.85 -13.40
CA SER A 44 17.03 34.53 -12.15
C SER A 44 15.88 35.52 -12.26
N PHE A 45 15.28 35.81 -11.13
CA PHE A 45 14.25 36.82 -10.94
C PHE A 45 14.39 37.40 -9.54
N TYR A 46 13.79 38.55 -9.28
CA TYR A 46 13.66 39.07 -7.94
C TYR A 46 12.23 39.40 -7.57
N VAL A 47 11.96 39.35 -6.28
CA VAL A 47 10.65 39.57 -5.68
C VAL A 47 10.71 40.83 -4.83
N ASP A 48 9.76 41.76 -4.99
CA ASP A 48 9.58 42.93 -4.12
C ASP A 48 8.55 42.60 -3.03
N LEU A 49 8.95 42.68 -1.76
CA LEU A 49 8.07 42.49 -0.60
C LEU A 49 7.27 43.77 -0.25
N GLY A 50 7.41 44.82 -1.05
CA GLY A 50 6.76 46.13 -0.92
C GLY A 50 7.46 47.07 0.07
N GLN A 51 8.04 46.53 1.14
CA GLN A 51 8.81 47.27 2.15
C GLN A 51 9.90 46.38 2.76
N SER A 52 10.85 46.98 3.47
CA SER A 52 11.85 46.22 4.22
C SER A 52 11.19 45.42 5.35
N LYS A 53 11.53 44.14 5.43
CA LYS A 53 10.96 43.15 6.35
C LYS A 53 12.08 42.34 7.01
N GLN A 54 11.93 42.04 8.30
CA GLN A 54 12.83 41.12 9.00
C GLN A 54 12.36 39.69 8.73
N LEU A 55 13.03 38.99 7.80
CA LEU A 55 12.62 37.65 7.37
C LEU A 55 13.03 36.57 8.37
N GLU A 56 12.07 35.73 8.76
CA GLU A 56 12.24 34.60 9.68
C GLU A 56 12.46 33.27 8.94
N ARG A 57 11.75 33.05 7.84
CA ARG A 57 11.88 31.84 7.03
C ARG A 57 11.28 32.00 5.65
N VAL A 58 11.65 31.09 4.76
CA VAL A 58 10.96 30.84 3.49
C VAL A 58 10.46 29.41 3.45
N ASN A 59 9.19 29.23 3.09
CA ASN A 59 8.60 27.93 2.83
C ASN A 59 8.59 27.69 1.33
N ILE A 60 8.99 26.49 0.91
CA ILE A 60 9.15 26.13 -0.51
C ILE A 60 8.42 24.81 -0.75
N PHE A 61 7.53 24.78 -1.74
CA PHE A 61 6.84 23.58 -2.20
C PHE A 61 7.47 23.06 -3.49
N GLY A 62 8.18 21.94 -3.37
CA GLY A 62 8.91 21.32 -4.47
C GLY A 62 8.02 20.46 -5.35
N GLY A 63 8.26 20.50 -6.66
CA GLY A 63 7.67 19.61 -7.64
C GLY A 63 8.64 18.48 -8.04
N VAL A 64 8.54 18.01 -9.28
CA VAL A 64 9.35 16.87 -9.76
C VAL A 64 10.73 17.32 -10.26
N GLY A 65 11.71 16.41 -10.17
CA GLY A 65 13.06 16.62 -10.67
C GLY A 65 14.09 16.85 -9.56
N THR A 66 15.28 17.29 -9.95
CA THR A 66 16.38 17.61 -9.02
C THR A 66 17.18 18.79 -9.54
N GLY A 67 17.62 19.66 -8.65
CA GLY A 67 18.49 20.76 -9.01
C GLY A 67 18.81 21.65 -7.82
N LYS A 68 19.34 22.83 -8.10
CA LYS A 68 19.84 23.74 -7.07
C LYS A 68 19.55 25.18 -7.46
N PHE A 69 19.30 25.99 -6.45
CA PHE A 69 19.15 27.42 -6.59
C PHE A 69 19.68 28.13 -5.36
N LYS A 70 19.82 29.45 -5.48
CA LYS A 70 20.32 30.32 -4.43
C LYS A 70 19.36 31.48 -4.26
N LEU A 71 19.05 31.82 -3.01
CA LEU A 71 18.33 33.02 -2.64
C LEU A 71 19.30 34.07 -2.12
N GLU A 72 19.17 35.30 -2.57
CA GLU A 72 19.97 36.44 -2.12
C GLU A 72 19.06 37.61 -1.75
N PHE A 73 19.50 38.46 -0.83
CA PHE A 73 18.64 39.44 -0.16
C PHE A 73 19.21 40.85 -0.26
N SER A 74 18.32 41.84 -0.31
CA SER A 74 18.70 43.25 -0.42
C SER A 74 17.62 44.24 0.03
N GLU A 75 18.06 45.46 0.33
CA GLU A 75 17.22 46.66 0.49
C GLU A 75 16.95 47.39 -0.83
N SER A 76 17.78 47.17 -1.86
CA SER A 76 17.64 47.74 -3.22
C SER A 76 17.79 46.66 -4.31
N PRO A 77 17.21 46.81 -5.50
CA PRO A 77 17.25 45.76 -6.53
C PRO A 77 18.62 45.56 -7.20
N ASP A 78 19.68 46.26 -6.76
CA ASP A 78 20.98 46.30 -7.45
C ASP A 78 22.11 45.55 -6.70
N VAL A 79 22.01 45.37 -5.37
CA VAL A 79 23.11 44.85 -4.54
C VAL A 79 22.66 43.64 -3.72
N TRP A 80 23.11 42.44 -4.09
CA TRP A 80 22.65 41.19 -3.46
C TRP A 80 23.62 40.68 -2.40
N SER A 81 23.11 40.18 -1.27
CA SER A 81 23.92 39.69 -0.15
C SER A 81 23.24 38.53 0.60
N ASN A 82 23.92 37.97 1.60
CA ASN A 82 23.41 36.91 2.49
C ASN A 82 22.88 35.66 1.74
N PRO A 83 23.68 35.03 0.88
CA PRO A 83 23.21 33.92 0.05
C PRO A 83 22.74 32.73 0.88
N LEU A 84 21.62 32.15 0.47
CA LEU A 84 21.10 30.87 0.96
C LEU A 84 21.03 29.88 -0.21
N ASP A 85 21.88 28.86 -0.19
CA ASP A 85 21.85 27.78 -1.16
C ASP A 85 20.80 26.73 -0.79
N VAL A 86 19.95 26.36 -1.74
CA VAL A 86 18.89 25.37 -1.56
C VAL A 86 19.03 24.27 -2.62
N SER A 87 18.91 23.02 -2.17
CA SER A 87 18.93 21.85 -3.04
C SER A 87 17.53 21.21 -3.12
N GLU A 88 17.07 21.00 -4.35
CA GLU A 88 15.94 20.15 -4.66
C GLU A 88 16.46 18.75 -4.98
N ASP A 89 16.37 17.87 -4.00
CA ASP A 89 16.75 16.47 -4.12
C ASP A 89 15.54 15.59 -4.42
N VAL A 90 15.81 14.34 -4.77
CA VAL A 90 14.80 13.33 -5.10
C VAL A 90 13.71 13.20 -4.03
N GLY A 91 14.07 13.38 -2.76
CA GLY A 91 13.13 13.27 -1.63
C GLY A 91 12.23 14.48 -1.40
N ASN A 92 12.39 15.54 -2.20
CA ASN A 92 11.73 16.83 -2.00
C ASN A 92 10.55 17.06 -2.96
N VAL A 93 9.78 16.02 -3.27
CA VAL A 93 8.65 16.09 -4.21
C VAL A 93 7.31 16.15 -3.49
N PHE A 94 6.52 17.18 -3.77
CA PHE A 94 5.22 17.47 -3.16
C PHE A 94 5.28 17.56 -1.63
N ILE A 95 6.34 18.21 -1.13
CA ILE A 95 6.59 18.44 0.29
C ILE A 95 6.92 19.91 0.52
N TRP A 96 6.35 20.47 1.59
CA TRP A 96 6.71 21.79 2.09
C TRP A 96 8.00 21.69 2.89
N LYS A 97 8.98 22.54 2.56
CA LYS A 97 10.23 22.69 3.29
C LYS A 97 10.38 24.12 3.80
N SER A 98 10.69 24.27 5.08
CA SER A 98 10.99 25.55 5.70
C SER A 98 12.51 25.76 5.75
N GLN A 99 13.01 26.86 5.20
CA GLN A 99 14.40 27.30 5.36
C GLN A 99 14.45 28.52 6.29
N PRO A 100 15.18 28.45 7.42
CA PRO A 100 15.27 29.57 8.35
C PRO A 100 16.03 30.73 7.72
N LEU A 101 15.58 31.94 8.01
CA LEU A 101 16.18 33.21 7.61
C LEU A 101 16.39 34.08 8.86
N ASN A 102 17.34 34.99 8.78
CA ASN A 102 17.55 36.03 9.79
C ASN A 102 18.19 37.24 9.13
N VAL A 103 17.44 37.85 8.21
CA VAL A 103 17.94 38.93 7.34
C VAL A 103 16.85 39.98 7.16
N ALA A 104 17.23 41.25 7.23
CA ALA A 104 16.38 42.37 6.82
C ALA A 104 16.49 42.54 5.31
N ALA A 105 15.35 42.51 4.61
CA ALA A 105 15.32 42.66 3.17
C ALA A 105 13.97 43.21 2.69
N ARG A 106 14.01 44.00 1.62
CA ARG A 106 12.83 44.31 0.80
C ARG A 106 12.75 43.44 -0.44
N TYR A 107 13.90 43.11 -1.03
CA TYR A 107 14.00 42.34 -2.25
C TYR A 107 14.66 40.97 -2.00
N VAL A 108 14.11 39.95 -2.64
CA VAL A 108 14.70 38.60 -2.65
C VAL A 108 14.96 38.17 -4.08
N LYS A 109 16.21 37.89 -4.42
CA LYS A 109 16.62 37.36 -5.72
C LYS A 109 16.72 35.85 -5.67
N PHE A 110 16.09 35.18 -6.62
CA PHE A 110 16.23 33.76 -6.87
C PHE A 110 17.17 33.57 -8.07
N THR A 111 18.19 32.72 -7.92
CA THR A 111 19.11 32.37 -9.01
C THR A 111 19.26 30.85 -9.13
N VAL A 112 18.96 30.30 -10.30
CA VAL A 112 19.15 28.88 -10.61
C VAL A 112 20.63 28.59 -10.74
N THR A 113 21.15 27.64 -9.97
CA THR A 113 22.56 27.21 -10.05
C THR A 113 22.70 25.85 -10.74
N SER A 114 21.65 25.03 -10.70
CA SER A 114 21.53 23.79 -11.47
C SER A 114 20.05 23.57 -11.85
N PRO A 115 19.68 23.62 -13.14
CA PRO A 115 18.30 23.35 -13.57
C PRO A 115 17.94 21.86 -13.42
N GLY A 116 16.70 21.49 -13.76
CA GLY A 116 16.23 20.10 -13.75
C GLY A 116 15.15 19.77 -12.70
N PHE A 117 14.55 20.79 -12.09
CA PHE A 117 13.49 20.69 -11.08
C PHE A 117 12.31 21.57 -11.46
N THR A 118 11.16 21.31 -10.87
CA THR A 118 10.02 22.24 -10.87
C THR A 118 9.75 22.72 -9.45
N LEU A 119 9.31 23.95 -9.30
CA LEU A 119 8.74 24.47 -8.05
C LEU A 119 7.29 24.86 -8.30
N ASN A 120 6.48 24.74 -7.25
CA ASN A 120 5.06 25.01 -7.33
C ASN A 120 4.66 26.24 -6.51
N GLU A 121 5.30 26.49 -5.38
CA GLU A 121 4.94 27.66 -4.54
C GLU A 121 6.07 28.02 -3.58
N MET A 122 6.19 29.30 -3.24
CA MET A 122 7.12 29.83 -2.26
C MET A 122 6.47 30.92 -1.40
N ALA A 123 6.77 30.94 -0.10
CA ALA A 123 6.20 31.92 0.82
C ALA A 123 7.23 32.42 1.83
N PHE A 124 7.31 33.74 1.99
CA PHE A 124 8.19 34.38 2.97
C PHE A 124 7.43 34.74 4.24
N TYR A 125 8.09 34.65 5.39
CA TYR A 125 7.50 34.97 6.69
C TYR A 125 8.36 36.00 7.42
N GLU A 126 7.70 36.95 8.09
CA GLU A 126 8.34 37.96 8.93
C GLU A 126 8.43 37.52 10.40
N GLN A 127 9.54 37.86 11.04
CA GLN A 127 9.81 37.57 12.44
C GLN A 127 8.76 38.23 13.34
N GLY A 128 8.09 37.42 14.16
CA GLY A 128 7.07 37.90 15.09
C GLY A 128 5.74 38.32 14.43
N GLY A 129 5.58 38.04 13.13
CA GLY A 129 4.32 38.25 12.42
C GLY A 129 3.22 37.24 12.78
N GLU A 130 2.03 37.40 12.18
CA GLU A 130 0.83 36.57 12.43
C GLU A 130 0.92 35.14 11.86
N ARG A 131 2.12 34.66 11.52
CA ARG A 131 2.37 33.34 10.89
C ARG A 131 1.64 33.13 9.56
N VAL A 132 1.38 34.22 8.85
CA VAL A 132 0.81 34.25 7.50
C VAL A 132 1.91 34.63 6.51
N PRO A 133 1.91 34.11 5.26
CA PRO A 133 2.82 34.57 4.21
C PRO A 133 2.79 36.07 4.01
N LEU A 134 3.96 36.67 3.77
CA LEU A 134 4.09 38.06 3.38
C LEU A 134 3.47 38.30 1.99
N PRO A 135 2.72 39.40 1.80
CA PRO A 135 2.22 39.75 0.48
C PRO A 135 3.36 40.08 -0.46
N ILE A 136 3.24 39.61 -1.70
CA ILE A 136 4.22 39.87 -2.76
C ILE A 136 3.80 41.10 -3.56
N GLY A 137 4.64 42.14 -3.55
CA GLY A 137 4.40 43.39 -4.28
C GLY A 137 4.66 43.28 -5.78
N GLY A 138 5.54 42.35 -6.19
CA GLY A 138 5.78 42.04 -7.60
C GLY A 138 6.92 41.05 -7.81
N VAL A 139 6.93 40.39 -8.97
CA VAL A 139 7.98 39.47 -9.41
C VAL A 139 8.55 39.99 -10.72
N THR A 140 9.85 40.24 -10.75
CA THR A 140 10.55 40.81 -11.91
C THR A 140 11.64 39.83 -12.38
N PRO A 141 11.46 39.19 -13.55
CA PRO A 141 12.50 38.36 -14.15
C PRO A 141 13.70 39.19 -14.64
N ASP A 142 14.91 38.65 -14.54
CA ASP A 142 16.08 39.26 -15.16
C ASP A 142 15.99 39.11 -16.70
N ALA A 143 16.55 40.07 -17.44
CA ALA A 143 16.47 40.10 -18.90
C ALA A 143 17.06 38.81 -19.52
N ASN A 144 16.24 38.12 -20.33
CA ASN A 144 16.49 36.82 -21.00
C ASN A 144 16.14 35.54 -20.21
N ALA A 145 15.42 35.62 -19.08
CA ALA A 145 14.84 34.42 -18.46
C ALA A 145 13.75 33.81 -19.36
N VAL A 146 14.06 32.68 -20.01
CA VAL A 146 13.08 31.89 -20.76
C VAL A 146 12.90 30.57 -20.03
N ALA A 147 11.91 30.53 -19.13
CA ALA A 147 11.55 29.32 -18.42
C ALA A 147 11.15 28.21 -19.40
N LYS A 148 11.38 26.96 -19.03
CA LYS A 148 10.97 25.80 -19.82
C LYS A 148 9.45 25.59 -19.77
N ARG A 149 8.85 25.81 -18.59
CA ARG A 149 7.39 25.80 -18.37
C ARG A 149 7.01 26.80 -17.27
N GLY A 150 5.86 27.44 -17.44
CA GLY A 150 5.35 28.44 -16.50
C GLY A 150 6.21 29.69 -16.42
N GLU A 151 6.02 30.49 -15.37
CA GLU A 151 6.73 31.73 -15.14
C GLU A 151 7.02 31.93 -13.64
N PRO A 152 8.05 32.71 -13.26
CA PRO A 152 8.39 32.93 -11.84
C PRO A 152 7.24 33.44 -10.96
N ALA A 153 6.27 34.14 -11.54
CA ALA A 153 5.09 34.63 -10.81
C ALA A 153 4.20 33.50 -10.28
N ASN A 154 4.23 32.31 -10.92
CA ASN A 154 3.52 31.11 -10.48
C ASN A 154 4.05 30.56 -9.13
N LEU A 155 5.14 31.08 -8.60
CA LEU A 155 5.62 30.68 -7.28
C LEU A 155 4.98 31.47 -6.14
N PHE A 156 4.06 32.38 -6.46
CA PHE A 156 3.47 33.31 -5.51
C PHE A 156 1.97 33.57 -5.76
N ASP A 157 1.32 32.80 -6.64
CA ASP A 157 -0.06 33.04 -7.06
C ASP A 157 -1.10 32.24 -6.26
N GLU A 158 -0.69 31.19 -5.55
CA GLU A 158 -1.57 30.37 -4.70
C GLU A 158 -1.24 30.49 -3.20
N GLN A 159 -0.76 31.66 -2.74
CA GLN A 159 -0.38 31.95 -1.35
C GLN A 159 -1.43 31.55 -0.29
N SER A 160 -2.71 31.53 -0.65
CA SER A 160 -3.81 31.07 0.22
C SER A 160 -3.77 29.57 0.56
N LEU A 161 -3.00 28.77 -0.18
CA LEU A 161 -2.81 27.33 0.00
C LEU A 161 -1.55 27.01 0.83
N VAL A 162 -0.71 28.00 1.12
CA VAL A 162 0.51 27.82 1.88
C VAL A 162 0.14 27.45 3.33
N PRO A 163 0.57 26.28 3.83
CA PRO A 163 0.31 25.91 5.20
C PRO A 163 1.27 26.64 6.15
N GLU A 164 0.81 26.86 7.39
CA GLU A 164 1.65 27.39 8.47
C GLU A 164 2.89 26.51 8.70
N TYR A 165 2.73 25.18 8.62
CA TYR A 165 3.80 24.20 8.81
C TYR A 165 3.62 22.98 7.91
N SER A 166 4.73 22.35 7.55
CA SER A 166 4.73 21.07 6.82
C SER A 166 4.25 19.93 7.72
N ASN A 167 3.31 19.13 7.24
CA ASN A 167 2.85 17.93 7.95
C ASN A 167 2.23 16.91 6.99
N PHE A 168 1.84 15.74 7.53
CA PHE A 168 1.26 14.66 6.74
C PHE A 168 0.00 15.05 5.95
N MET A 169 -0.75 16.07 6.36
CA MET A 169 -1.95 16.52 5.65
C MET A 169 -1.63 17.29 4.38
N ASN A 170 -0.51 18.01 4.31
CA ASN A 170 -0.18 18.91 3.19
C ASN A 170 1.04 18.46 2.37
N SER A 171 1.74 17.42 2.81
CA SER A 171 2.97 16.95 2.20
C SER A 171 3.00 15.43 2.03
N THR A 172 3.80 14.97 1.08
CA THR A 172 4.26 13.59 1.01
C THR A 172 5.12 13.24 2.23
N TYR A 173 5.14 11.97 2.62
CA TYR A 173 6.02 11.44 3.64
C TYR A 173 6.37 9.99 3.34
N PHE A 174 7.49 9.49 3.89
CA PHE A 174 7.97 8.12 3.62
C PHE A 174 7.99 7.83 2.10
N ASP A 175 7.59 6.64 1.66
CA ASP A 175 7.61 6.21 0.27
C ASP A 175 6.59 6.94 -0.65
N GLU A 176 5.77 7.87 -0.14
CA GLU A 176 4.92 8.70 -1.01
C GLU A 176 5.75 9.57 -1.96
N ILE A 177 6.95 10.00 -1.52
CA ILE A 177 7.90 10.78 -2.34
C ILE A 177 8.31 10.05 -3.62
N TYR A 178 8.19 8.71 -3.65
CA TYR A 178 8.47 7.88 -4.81
C TYR A 178 7.19 7.51 -5.56
N HIS A 179 6.18 6.99 -4.85
CA HIS A 179 5.00 6.43 -5.51
C HIS A 179 4.01 7.49 -6.02
N ALA A 180 3.74 8.54 -5.24
CA ALA A 180 2.88 9.65 -5.68
C ALA A 180 3.58 10.47 -6.77
N ARG A 181 4.89 10.69 -6.64
CA ARG A 181 5.75 11.25 -7.69
C ARG A 181 5.61 10.47 -9.00
N THR A 182 5.83 9.15 -8.98
CA THR A 182 5.79 8.38 -10.23
C THR A 182 4.39 8.23 -10.79
N ALA A 183 3.35 8.27 -9.96
CA ALA A 183 1.98 8.40 -10.44
C ALA A 183 1.77 9.71 -11.24
N TYR A 184 2.26 10.85 -10.73
CA TYR A 184 2.28 12.11 -11.46
C TYR A 184 3.12 12.03 -12.75
N GLU A 185 4.31 11.45 -12.69
CA GLU A 185 5.18 11.29 -13.87
C GLU A 185 4.48 10.51 -14.99
N TYR A 186 3.73 9.45 -14.67
CA TYR A 186 2.98 8.69 -15.66
C TYR A 186 1.89 9.51 -16.36
N THR A 187 1.15 10.36 -15.65
CA THR A 187 0.06 11.14 -16.25
C THR A 187 0.58 12.34 -17.06
N HIS A 188 1.80 12.78 -16.79
CA HIS A 188 2.43 13.92 -17.45
C HIS A 188 3.42 13.52 -18.55
N GLY A 189 3.52 12.22 -18.88
CA GLY A 189 4.44 11.72 -19.90
C GLY A 189 5.92 11.93 -19.55
N ILE A 190 6.25 11.93 -18.26
CA ILE A 190 7.61 12.09 -17.74
C ILE A 190 8.21 10.69 -17.50
N VAL A 191 9.48 10.52 -17.84
CA VAL A 191 10.20 9.28 -17.57
C VAL A 191 10.20 9.03 -16.05
N PRO A 192 9.67 7.89 -15.58
CA PRO A 192 9.48 7.65 -14.16
C PRO A 192 10.80 7.53 -13.41
N TYR A 193 10.93 8.24 -12.30
CA TYR A 193 12.09 8.14 -11.41
C TYR A 193 12.11 6.79 -10.68
N GLU A 194 11.00 6.43 -10.04
CA GLU A 194 10.86 5.14 -9.37
C GLU A 194 10.46 4.08 -10.41
N ASN A 195 11.39 3.16 -10.69
CA ASN A 195 11.19 2.06 -11.63
C ASN A 195 11.55 0.68 -11.05
N THR A 196 11.67 0.55 -9.72
CA THR A 196 12.07 -0.71 -9.07
C THR A 196 10.89 -1.65 -8.85
N HIS A 197 9.66 -1.16 -9.04
CA HIS A 197 8.43 -1.92 -8.90
C HIS A 197 7.56 -1.91 -10.16
N PRO A 198 6.75 -2.99 -10.37
CA PRO A 198 5.77 -3.03 -11.44
C PRO A 198 4.83 -1.80 -11.43
N PRO A 199 4.44 -1.25 -12.59
CA PRO A 199 3.77 0.04 -12.66
C PRO A 199 2.34 0.08 -12.11
N LEU A 200 1.59 -1.02 -12.11
CA LEU A 200 0.12 -0.93 -11.96
C LEU A 200 -0.32 -0.33 -10.63
N GLY A 201 0.40 -0.58 -9.53
CA GLY A 201 0.09 0.02 -8.23
C GLY A 201 0.20 1.54 -8.27
N LYS A 202 1.21 2.07 -8.97
CA LYS A 202 1.42 3.52 -9.17
C LYS A 202 0.41 4.10 -10.16
N LEU A 203 -0.01 3.34 -11.16
CA LEU A 203 -1.11 3.73 -12.06
C LEU A 203 -2.46 3.82 -11.34
N LEU A 204 -2.71 2.97 -10.33
CA LEU A 204 -3.91 3.09 -9.49
C LEU A 204 -3.86 4.35 -8.60
N ILE A 205 -2.67 4.74 -8.13
CA ILE A 205 -2.49 6.03 -7.44
C ILE A 205 -2.79 7.20 -8.39
N ALA A 206 -2.31 7.12 -9.64
CA ALA A 206 -2.54 8.13 -10.65
C ALA A 206 -4.05 8.37 -10.91
N VAL A 207 -4.87 7.31 -10.93
CA VAL A 207 -6.34 7.45 -11.02
C VAL A 207 -6.91 8.32 -9.90
N GLY A 208 -6.38 8.23 -8.69
CA GLY A 208 -6.80 9.08 -7.57
C GLY A 208 -6.43 10.54 -7.78
N MET A 209 -5.22 10.80 -8.29
CA MET A 209 -4.75 12.14 -8.59
C MET A 209 -5.55 12.79 -9.72
N GLU A 210 -5.89 12.04 -10.76
CA GLU A 210 -6.72 12.53 -11.86
C GLU A 210 -8.16 12.85 -11.43
N LEU A 211 -8.73 12.08 -10.50
CA LEU A 211 -10.10 12.27 -10.04
C LEU A 211 -10.25 13.35 -8.96
N PHE A 212 -9.21 13.58 -8.15
CA PHE A 212 -9.30 14.41 -6.94
C PHE A 212 -8.20 15.47 -6.83
N GLY A 213 -7.32 15.61 -7.82
CA GLY A 213 -6.22 16.57 -7.88
C GLY A 213 -4.88 16.03 -7.39
N VAL A 214 -3.80 16.74 -7.73
CA VAL A 214 -2.42 16.45 -7.31
C VAL A 214 -2.21 16.96 -5.88
N ASN A 215 -2.87 16.29 -4.92
CA ASN A 215 -2.84 16.64 -3.50
C ASN A 215 -2.85 15.39 -2.60
N PRO A 216 -2.51 15.54 -1.29
CA PRO A 216 -2.46 14.44 -0.34
C PRO A 216 -3.67 13.53 -0.31
N PHE A 217 -4.87 14.09 -0.43
CA PHE A 217 -6.08 13.27 -0.53
C PHE A 217 -6.11 12.45 -1.83
N GLY A 218 -5.84 13.08 -2.98
CA GLY A 218 -5.90 12.45 -4.29
C GLY A 218 -4.95 11.27 -4.45
N TRP A 219 -3.70 11.35 -3.98
CA TRP A 219 -2.78 10.21 -4.09
C TRP A 219 -3.03 9.09 -3.04
N ARG A 220 -3.80 9.34 -1.96
CA ARG A 220 -4.09 8.34 -0.90
C ARG A 220 -5.43 7.64 -1.03
N ILE A 221 -6.41 8.27 -1.67
CA ILE A 221 -7.81 7.81 -1.66
C ILE A 221 -8.00 6.42 -2.28
N ILE A 222 -7.37 6.12 -3.42
CA ILE A 222 -7.56 4.83 -4.09
C ILE A 222 -7.03 3.67 -3.25
N GLY A 223 -5.85 3.84 -2.63
CA GLY A 223 -5.30 2.86 -1.68
C GLY A 223 -6.23 2.65 -0.48
N THR A 224 -6.79 3.72 0.06
CA THR A 224 -7.71 3.67 1.19
C THR A 224 -9.00 2.93 0.85
N LEU A 225 -9.57 3.16 -0.34
CA LEU A 225 -10.76 2.45 -0.82
C LEU A 225 -10.50 0.95 -1.00
N PHE A 226 -9.31 0.57 -1.48
CA PHE A 226 -8.91 -0.84 -1.52
C PHE A 226 -8.80 -1.44 -0.13
N GLY A 227 -8.21 -0.71 0.82
CA GLY A 227 -8.17 -1.08 2.23
C GLY A 227 -9.55 -1.33 2.84
N ILE A 228 -10.50 -0.42 2.59
CA ILE A 228 -11.91 -0.54 2.99
C ILE A 228 -12.54 -1.79 2.34
N ALA A 229 -12.28 -2.02 1.04
CA ALA A 229 -12.81 -3.16 0.30
C ALA A 229 -12.23 -4.52 0.76
N MET A 230 -11.08 -4.54 1.44
CA MET A 230 -10.58 -5.78 2.04
C MET A 230 -11.46 -6.29 3.18
N LEU A 231 -12.22 -5.43 3.88
CA LEU A 231 -13.11 -5.84 4.98
C LEU A 231 -14.28 -6.73 4.52
N PRO A 232 -15.10 -6.34 3.52
CA PRO A 232 -16.10 -7.26 2.97
C PRO A 232 -15.43 -8.49 2.35
N LEU A 233 -14.24 -8.37 1.76
CA LEU A 233 -13.54 -9.52 1.20
C LEU A 233 -13.15 -10.56 2.26
N ILE A 234 -12.48 -10.15 3.35
CA ILE A 234 -12.14 -11.07 4.44
C ILE A 234 -13.39 -11.64 5.12
N TYR A 235 -14.47 -10.84 5.23
CA TYR A 235 -15.76 -11.33 5.71
C TYR A 235 -16.26 -12.50 4.84
N VAL A 236 -16.27 -12.34 3.52
CA VAL A 236 -16.75 -13.36 2.59
C VAL A 236 -15.82 -14.59 2.58
N MET A 237 -14.51 -14.40 2.69
CA MET A 237 -13.54 -15.49 2.85
C MET A 237 -13.83 -16.29 4.13
N ALA A 238 -13.95 -15.62 5.27
CA ALA A 238 -14.25 -16.24 6.55
C ALA A 238 -15.63 -16.93 6.55
N LEU A 239 -16.65 -16.31 5.95
CA LEU A 239 -17.97 -16.92 5.84
C LEU A 239 -17.93 -18.19 4.99
N ARG A 240 -17.13 -18.21 3.91
CA ARG A 240 -16.91 -19.41 3.10
C ARG A 240 -16.23 -20.53 3.88
N LEU A 241 -15.19 -20.21 4.65
CA LEU A 241 -14.41 -21.19 5.41
C LEU A 241 -15.16 -21.72 6.63
N PHE A 242 -15.85 -20.84 7.35
CA PHE A 242 -16.41 -21.15 8.66
C PHE A 242 -17.94 -21.34 8.66
N LYS A 243 -18.61 -20.96 7.58
CA LYS A 243 -20.06 -21.16 7.34
C LYS A 243 -20.98 -20.53 8.40
N LYS A 244 -20.49 -19.54 9.16
CA LYS A 244 -21.26 -18.83 10.19
C LYS A 244 -20.90 -17.34 10.20
N SER A 245 -21.93 -16.50 10.16
CA SER A 245 -21.83 -15.03 10.14
C SER A 245 -21.01 -14.46 11.29
N LYS A 246 -21.14 -15.00 12.51
CA LYS A 246 -20.38 -14.52 13.68
C LYS A 246 -18.86 -14.61 13.52
N TYR A 247 -18.35 -15.63 12.84
CA TYR A 247 -16.91 -15.79 12.60
C TYR A 247 -16.44 -14.92 11.43
N ALA A 248 -17.31 -14.67 10.46
CA ALA A 248 -17.05 -13.73 9.40
C ALA A 248 -16.98 -12.28 9.91
N ALA A 249 -17.93 -11.89 10.76
CA ALA A 249 -17.94 -10.60 11.44
C ALA A 249 -16.71 -10.45 12.34
N LEU A 250 -16.31 -11.51 13.05
CA LEU A 250 -15.09 -11.50 13.84
C LEU A 250 -13.83 -11.29 12.99
N ALA A 251 -13.71 -11.97 11.84
CA ALA A 251 -12.57 -11.80 10.95
C ALA A 251 -12.46 -10.37 10.42
N ALA A 252 -13.57 -9.81 9.93
CA ALA A 252 -13.61 -8.43 9.45
C ALA A 252 -13.38 -7.41 10.57
N GLY A 253 -13.98 -7.62 11.75
CA GLY A 253 -13.78 -6.75 12.91
C GLY A 253 -12.34 -6.75 13.41
N LEU A 254 -11.69 -7.92 13.53
CA LEU A 254 -10.28 -7.99 13.91
C LEU A 254 -9.37 -7.35 12.86
N PHE A 255 -9.68 -7.49 11.57
CA PHE A 255 -8.89 -6.88 10.52
C PHE A 255 -9.03 -5.36 10.51
N ALA A 256 -10.24 -4.83 10.73
CA ALA A 256 -10.48 -3.40 10.90
C ALA A 256 -9.76 -2.80 12.14
N LEU A 257 -9.44 -3.62 13.13
CA LEU A 257 -8.71 -3.23 14.35
C LEU A 257 -7.20 -3.51 14.27
N ASP A 258 -6.71 -3.99 13.13
CA ASP A 258 -5.28 -4.20 12.92
C ASP A 258 -4.59 -2.87 12.57
N PHE A 259 -3.49 -2.59 13.28
CA PHE A 259 -2.78 -1.33 13.17
C PHE A 259 -2.11 -1.17 11.79
N MET A 260 -1.62 -2.28 11.22
CA MET A 260 -0.94 -2.27 9.93
C MET A 260 -1.95 -2.12 8.80
N HIS A 261 -3.10 -2.80 8.87
CA HIS A 261 -4.20 -2.58 7.94
C HIS A 261 -4.60 -1.10 7.91
N PHE A 262 -4.83 -0.49 9.07
CA PHE A 262 -5.19 0.94 9.13
C PHE A 262 -4.10 1.85 8.54
N THR A 263 -2.85 1.73 8.99
CA THR A 263 -1.76 2.62 8.58
C THR A 263 -1.34 2.45 7.11
N GLN A 264 -1.17 1.20 6.65
CA GLN A 264 -0.73 0.91 5.28
C GLN A 264 -1.77 1.30 4.23
N THR A 265 -3.05 1.26 4.59
CA THR A 265 -4.12 1.59 3.64
C THR A 265 -4.32 3.09 3.46
N ARG A 266 -3.83 3.93 4.40
CA ARG A 266 -4.00 5.39 4.38
C ARG A 266 -2.82 6.15 3.77
N ILE A 267 -1.73 5.47 3.43
CA ILE A 267 -0.55 6.05 2.78
C ILE A 267 -0.52 5.65 1.30
N SER A 268 -0.01 6.53 0.44
CA SER A 268 0.16 6.26 -0.99
C SER A 268 1.36 5.35 -1.27
N THR A 269 1.16 4.06 -1.01
CA THR A 269 2.10 3.00 -1.34
C THR A 269 1.43 1.87 -2.11
N ILE A 270 2.23 1.06 -2.79
CA ILE A 270 1.73 -0.01 -3.67
C ILE A 270 1.35 -1.30 -2.92
N ASP A 271 1.68 -1.41 -1.63
CA ASP A 271 1.47 -2.61 -0.80
C ASP A 271 0.00 -3.00 -0.69
N VAL A 272 -0.88 -2.03 -0.49
CA VAL A 272 -2.32 -2.23 -0.33
C VAL A 272 -2.94 -2.94 -1.54
N TYR A 273 -2.53 -2.60 -2.75
CA TYR A 273 -3.02 -3.23 -3.97
C TYR A 273 -2.57 -4.68 -4.06
N GLY A 274 -1.29 -4.94 -3.75
CA GLY A 274 -0.74 -6.30 -3.70
C GLY A 274 -1.53 -7.19 -2.74
N VAL A 275 -1.75 -6.73 -1.50
CA VAL A 275 -2.49 -7.50 -0.48
C VAL A 275 -3.93 -7.77 -0.91
N PHE A 276 -4.61 -6.79 -1.49
CA PHE A 276 -6.00 -6.93 -1.94
C PHE A 276 -6.13 -8.02 -3.00
N PHE A 277 -5.24 -8.01 -4.01
CA PHE A 277 -5.25 -9.01 -5.07
C PHE A 277 -4.78 -10.39 -4.60
N ILE A 278 -3.88 -10.46 -3.61
CA ILE A 278 -3.53 -11.71 -2.92
C ILE A 278 -4.77 -12.32 -2.26
N MET A 279 -5.57 -11.53 -1.54
CA MET A 279 -6.80 -12.02 -0.92
C MET A 279 -7.80 -12.53 -1.97
N LEU A 280 -7.97 -11.81 -3.09
CA LEU A 280 -8.87 -12.22 -4.17
C LEU A 280 -8.41 -13.52 -4.85
N MET A 281 -7.13 -13.64 -5.22
CA MET A 281 -6.65 -14.86 -5.89
C MET A 281 -6.82 -16.08 -4.98
N PHE A 282 -6.51 -15.98 -3.69
CA PHE A 282 -6.72 -17.09 -2.75
C PHE A 282 -8.20 -17.36 -2.49
N TYR A 283 -9.05 -16.34 -2.43
CA TYR A 283 -10.50 -16.52 -2.33
C TYR A 283 -11.04 -17.35 -3.49
N PHE A 284 -10.70 -16.98 -4.72
CA PHE A 284 -11.15 -17.68 -5.93
C PHE A 284 -10.52 -19.06 -6.08
N MET A 285 -9.23 -19.21 -5.77
CA MET A 285 -8.58 -20.51 -5.75
C MET A 285 -9.23 -21.45 -4.73
N GLN A 286 -9.59 -20.94 -3.56
CA GLN A 286 -10.35 -21.70 -2.58
C GLN A 286 -11.75 -22.07 -3.07
N ARG A 287 -12.37 -21.26 -3.94
CA ARG A 287 -13.61 -21.68 -4.60
C ARG A 287 -13.37 -22.90 -5.49
N TYR A 288 -12.36 -22.83 -6.37
CA TYR A 288 -11.98 -23.93 -7.25
C TYR A 288 -11.62 -25.20 -6.44
N TYR A 289 -10.81 -25.04 -5.39
CA TYR A 289 -10.33 -26.13 -4.54
C TYR A 289 -11.47 -26.95 -3.91
N THR A 290 -12.58 -26.30 -3.57
CA THR A 290 -13.79 -26.96 -3.01
C THR A 290 -14.73 -27.56 -4.06
N MET A 291 -14.42 -27.42 -5.35
CA MET A 291 -15.22 -27.98 -6.45
C MET A 291 -14.69 -29.33 -6.92
N ASN A 292 -15.53 -30.08 -7.62
CA ASN A 292 -15.20 -31.40 -8.13
C ASN A 292 -15.77 -31.55 -9.55
N PHE A 293 -14.90 -31.67 -10.55
CA PHE A 293 -15.29 -31.79 -11.96
C PHE A 293 -15.89 -33.16 -12.34
N PHE A 294 -15.96 -34.12 -11.43
CA PHE A 294 -16.75 -35.36 -11.60
C PHE A 294 -18.22 -35.17 -11.21
N ARG A 295 -18.51 -34.19 -10.35
CA ARG A 295 -19.86 -33.90 -9.86
C ARG A 295 -20.48 -32.65 -10.49
N GLN A 296 -19.67 -31.85 -11.18
CA GLN A 296 -20.07 -30.59 -11.76
C GLN A 296 -19.41 -30.43 -13.13
N PRO A 297 -20.07 -29.76 -14.10
CA PRO A 297 -19.48 -29.49 -15.40
C PRO A 297 -18.13 -28.79 -15.27
N LEU A 298 -17.12 -29.26 -16.00
CA LEU A 298 -15.75 -28.72 -15.98
C LEU A 298 -15.74 -27.19 -16.14
N ARG A 299 -16.51 -26.66 -17.10
CA ARG A 299 -16.63 -25.20 -17.35
C ARG A 299 -16.96 -24.41 -16.08
N LYS A 300 -17.82 -24.93 -15.19
CA LYS A 300 -18.16 -24.25 -13.93
C LYS A 300 -16.97 -24.20 -12.97
N THR A 301 -16.13 -25.22 -12.96
CA THR A 301 -14.90 -25.26 -12.15
C THR A 301 -13.83 -24.30 -12.69
N LEU A 302 -13.78 -24.08 -14.01
CA LEU A 302 -12.82 -23.17 -14.62
C LEU A 302 -13.10 -21.69 -14.34
N ILE A 303 -14.35 -21.31 -14.02
CA ILE A 303 -14.71 -19.91 -13.72
C ILE A 303 -13.93 -19.35 -12.52
N PRO A 304 -13.98 -19.95 -11.30
CA PRO A 304 -13.17 -19.46 -10.19
C PRO A 304 -11.67 -19.59 -10.46
N LEU A 305 -11.23 -20.58 -11.23
CA LEU A 305 -9.83 -20.72 -11.60
C LEU A 305 -9.34 -19.56 -12.49
N PHE A 306 -10.18 -19.12 -13.45
CA PHE A 306 -9.95 -17.93 -14.27
C PHE A 306 -9.83 -16.68 -13.40
N TRP A 307 -10.80 -16.43 -12.51
CA TRP A 307 -10.75 -15.26 -11.63
C TRP A 307 -9.52 -15.28 -10.72
N SER A 308 -9.11 -16.44 -10.23
CA SER A 308 -7.86 -16.57 -9.47
C SER A 308 -6.64 -16.17 -10.30
N GLY A 309 -6.55 -16.60 -11.56
CA GLY A 309 -5.45 -16.24 -12.47
C GLY A 309 -5.45 -14.78 -12.88
N LEU A 310 -6.64 -14.21 -13.13
CA LEU A 310 -6.80 -12.79 -13.43
C LEU A 310 -6.28 -11.91 -12.27
N PHE A 311 -6.75 -12.16 -11.04
CA PHE A 311 -6.31 -11.37 -9.89
C PHE A 311 -4.84 -11.63 -9.51
N PHE A 312 -4.32 -12.83 -9.78
CA PHE A 312 -2.87 -13.08 -9.71
C PHE A 312 -2.11 -12.15 -10.69
N GLY A 313 -2.53 -12.08 -11.96
CA GLY A 313 -1.89 -11.21 -12.95
C GLY A 313 -1.94 -9.73 -12.61
N ILE A 314 -3.10 -9.23 -12.20
CA ILE A 314 -3.28 -7.83 -11.76
C ILE A 314 -2.41 -7.54 -10.52
N GLY A 315 -2.36 -8.47 -9.56
CA GLY A 315 -1.53 -8.32 -8.38
C GLY A 315 -0.03 -8.32 -8.68
N VAL A 316 0.45 -9.21 -9.55
CA VAL A 316 1.87 -9.25 -9.98
C VAL A 316 2.27 -7.97 -10.70
N ALA A 317 1.38 -7.43 -11.53
CA ALA A 317 1.58 -6.13 -12.18
C ALA A 317 1.60 -4.95 -11.19
N SER A 318 1.15 -5.14 -9.94
CA SER A 318 1.20 -4.13 -8.89
C SER A 318 2.45 -4.27 -8.00
N LYS A 319 2.79 -5.50 -7.57
CA LYS A 319 3.99 -5.78 -6.74
C LYS A 319 4.41 -7.25 -6.85
N TRP A 320 5.72 -7.51 -6.95
CA TRP A 320 6.25 -8.88 -7.10
C TRP A 320 6.00 -9.81 -5.92
N ILE A 321 5.69 -9.30 -4.73
CA ILE A 321 5.28 -10.14 -3.57
C ILE A 321 4.07 -11.03 -3.91
N VAL A 322 3.26 -10.67 -4.91
CA VAL A 322 2.13 -11.52 -5.35
C VAL A 322 2.62 -12.81 -6.02
N LEU A 323 3.81 -12.83 -6.64
CA LEU A 323 4.41 -14.03 -7.23
C LEU A 323 4.64 -15.13 -6.20
N TYR A 324 5.03 -14.77 -4.98
CA TYR A 324 5.22 -15.70 -3.87
C TYR A 324 3.94 -16.49 -3.58
N GLY A 325 2.78 -15.82 -3.63
CA GLY A 325 1.48 -16.45 -3.45
C GLY A 325 1.10 -17.39 -4.60
N GLY A 326 1.65 -17.18 -5.80
CA GLY A 326 1.51 -18.09 -6.94
C GLY A 326 1.98 -19.51 -6.63
N ALA A 327 3.04 -19.68 -5.84
CA ALA A 327 3.48 -20.99 -5.36
C ALA A 327 2.41 -21.65 -4.47
N GLY A 328 1.75 -20.87 -3.61
CA GLY A 328 0.62 -21.33 -2.80
C GLY A 328 -0.57 -21.78 -3.66
N LEU A 329 -0.89 -21.05 -4.73
CA LEU A 329 -1.93 -21.44 -5.69
C LEU A 329 -1.57 -22.76 -6.37
N ALA A 330 -0.32 -22.93 -6.81
CA ALA A 330 0.14 -24.17 -7.43
C ALA A 330 0.04 -25.37 -6.47
N ILE A 331 0.38 -25.20 -5.19
CA ILE A 331 0.21 -26.25 -4.16
C ILE A 331 -1.27 -26.63 -4.01
N MET A 332 -2.18 -25.64 -3.93
CA MET A 332 -3.62 -25.92 -3.84
C MET A 332 -4.14 -26.65 -5.09
N LEU A 333 -3.67 -26.27 -6.29
CA LEU A 333 -4.02 -26.94 -7.54
C LEU A 333 -3.56 -28.41 -7.52
N ALA A 334 -2.30 -28.64 -7.13
CA ALA A 334 -1.72 -29.98 -7.05
C ALA A 334 -2.48 -30.88 -6.08
N ILE A 335 -2.84 -30.37 -4.88
CA ILE A 335 -3.64 -31.14 -3.92
C ILE A 335 -5.03 -31.45 -4.49
N SER A 336 -5.70 -30.48 -5.13
CA SER A 336 -7.01 -30.68 -5.76
C SER A 336 -6.97 -31.76 -6.85
N LEU A 337 -5.98 -31.70 -7.76
CA LEU A 337 -5.82 -32.68 -8.83
C LEU A 337 -5.43 -34.06 -8.29
N PHE A 338 -4.58 -34.11 -7.25
CA PHE A 338 -4.23 -35.37 -6.60
C PHE A 338 -5.45 -36.02 -5.93
N GLU A 339 -6.38 -35.24 -5.38
CA GLU A 339 -7.65 -35.78 -4.89
C GLU A 339 -8.53 -36.35 -6.00
N ARG A 340 -8.63 -35.64 -7.13
CA ARG A 340 -9.36 -36.14 -8.30
C ARG A 340 -8.72 -37.43 -8.83
N TYR A 341 -7.39 -37.53 -8.83
CA TYR A 341 -6.67 -38.75 -9.18
C TYR A 341 -6.98 -39.91 -8.22
N ARG A 342 -7.01 -39.65 -6.91
CA ARG A 342 -7.38 -40.65 -5.90
C ARG A 342 -8.83 -41.13 -6.07
N GLU A 343 -9.75 -40.21 -6.36
CA GLU A 343 -11.15 -40.53 -6.64
C GLU A 343 -11.32 -41.33 -7.94
N TYR A 344 -10.55 -41.01 -8.98
CA TYR A 344 -10.46 -41.78 -10.21
C TYR A 344 -10.00 -43.23 -9.95
N GLN A 345 -8.89 -43.41 -9.22
CA GLN A 345 -8.36 -44.73 -8.84
C GLN A 345 -9.33 -45.53 -7.96
N ALA A 346 -10.00 -44.87 -7.01
CA ALA A 346 -11.02 -45.51 -6.19
C ALA A 346 -12.24 -45.93 -7.01
N SER A 347 -12.68 -45.09 -7.94
CA SER A 347 -13.81 -45.38 -8.84
C SER A 347 -13.52 -46.54 -9.78
N GLY A 348 -12.30 -46.63 -10.31
CA GLY A 348 -11.87 -47.77 -11.14
C GLY A 348 -11.94 -49.10 -10.39
N ARG A 349 -11.47 -49.14 -9.13
CA ARG A 349 -11.56 -50.33 -8.28
C ARG A 349 -13.01 -50.73 -7.98
N LEU A 350 -13.85 -49.78 -7.58
CA LEU A 350 -15.26 -50.04 -7.28
C LEU A 350 -16.05 -50.54 -8.50
N LEU A 351 -15.75 -50.02 -9.70
CA LEU A 351 -16.36 -50.49 -10.95
C LEU A 351 -15.91 -51.92 -11.29
N ALA A 352 -14.62 -52.24 -11.09
CA ALA A 352 -14.09 -53.59 -11.31
C ALA A 352 -14.70 -54.64 -10.37
N GLU A 353 -15.03 -54.25 -9.13
CA GLU A 353 -15.70 -55.14 -8.16
C GLU A 353 -17.15 -55.47 -8.54
N GLY A 354 -17.81 -54.67 -9.40
CA GLY A 354 -19.16 -54.93 -9.91
C GLY A 354 -20.30 -54.87 -8.87
N LYS A 355 -20.01 -54.42 -7.64
CA LYS A 355 -20.96 -54.47 -6.49
C LYS A 355 -21.72 -53.16 -6.24
N ILE A 356 -21.60 -52.16 -7.11
CA ILE A 356 -22.26 -50.85 -6.92
C ILE A 356 -23.75 -50.96 -7.23
N LYS A 357 -24.59 -50.94 -6.19
CA LYS A 357 -26.07 -50.96 -6.33
C LYS A 357 -26.69 -49.57 -6.50
N ASP A 358 -26.01 -48.53 -6.02
CA ASP A 358 -26.47 -47.14 -6.09
C ASP A 358 -26.22 -46.56 -7.50
N LYS A 359 -27.29 -46.12 -8.17
CA LYS A 359 -27.22 -45.58 -9.54
C LYS A 359 -26.46 -44.24 -9.62
N GLU A 360 -26.57 -43.39 -8.61
CA GLU A 360 -25.89 -42.08 -8.57
C GLU A 360 -24.39 -42.27 -8.36
N LEU A 361 -24.01 -43.18 -7.45
CA LEU A 361 -22.62 -43.56 -7.22
C LEU A 361 -22.03 -44.21 -8.47
N LEU A 362 -22.77 -45.13 -9.12
CA LEU A 362 -22.35 -45.76 -10.36
C LEU A 362 -22.09 -44.73 -11.47
N GLY A 363 -23.00 -43.76 -11.63
CA GLY A 363 -22.85 -42.67 -12.59
C GLY A 363 -21.61 -41.82 -12.32
N THR A 364 -21.39 -41.44 -11.05
CA THR A 364 -20.22 -40.66 -10.64
C THR A 364 -18.91 -41.42 -10.86
N CYS A 365 -18.87 -42.72 -10.56
CA CYS A 365 -17.67 -43.54 -10.77
C CYS A 365 -17.35 -43.71 -12.26
N ARG A 366 -18.36 -43.91 -13.11
CA ARG A 366 -18.18 -43.97 -14.57
C ARG A 366 -17.66 -42.65 -15.11
N GLU A 367 -18.27 -41.53 -14.69
CA GLU A 367 -17.82 -40.20 -15.08
C GLU A 367 -16.36 -39.98 -14.65
N ALA A 368 -16.00 -40.35 -13.42
CA ALA A 368 -14.63 -40.22 -12.94
C ALA A 368 -13.60 -40.97 -13.79
N VAL A 369 -13.88 -42.24 -14.13
CA VAL A 369 -12.98 -43.06 -14.97
C VAL A 369 -12.88 -42.51 -16.39
N ASN A 370 -14.00 -42.06 -16.97
CA ASN A 370 -14.05 -41.61 -18.37
C ASN A 370 -13.46 -40.22 -18.58
N SER A 371 -13.62 -39.31 -17.61
CA SER A 371 -13.30 -37.89 -17.83
C SER A 371 -12.05 -37.38 -17.10
N PHE A 372 -11.46 -38.14 -16.17
CA PHE A 372 -10.32 -37.67 -15.36
C PHE A 372 -9.17 -37.07 -16.19
N TRP A 373 -8.61 -37.83 -17.14
CA TRP A 373 -7.45 -37.37 -17.92
C TRP A 373 -7.80 -36.18 -18.81
N LYS A 374 -8.94 -36.25 -19.50
CA LYS A 374 -9.46 -35.16 -20.33
C LYS A 374 -9.64 -33.87 -19.52
N ASN A 375 -10.35 -33.95 -18.40
CA ASN A 375 -10.63 -32.81 -17.54
C ASN A 375 -9.37 -32.24 -16.88
N THR A 376 -8.41 -33.10 -16.52
CA THR A 376 -7.11 -32.70 -15.96
C THR A 376 -6.29 -31.95 -17.01
N ILE A 377 -6.17 -32.47 -18.23
CA ILE A 377 -5.44 -31.80 -19.32
C ILE A 377 -6.06 -30.44 -19.65
N ILE A 378 -7.39 -30.37 -19.78
CA ILE A 378 -8.09 -29.10 -20.05
C ILE A 378 -7.87 -28.11 -18.89
N THR A 379 -7.89 -28.59 -17.64
CA THR A 379 -7.62 -27.75 -16.46
C THR A 379 -6.20 -27.19 -16.51
N LEU A 380 -5.19 -28.02 -16.78
CA LEU A 380 -3.78 -27.59 -16.86
C LEU A 380 -3.55 -26.63 -18.04
N ALA A 381 -4.11 -26.93 -19.21
CA ALA A 381 -4.06 -26.02 -20.37
C ALA A 381 -4.74 -24.68 -20.06
N SER A 382 -5.87 -24.70 -19.35
CA SER A 382 -6.52 -23.48 -18.88
C SER A 382 -5.65 -22.72 -17.87
N CYS A 383 -4.89 -23.42 -17.03
CA CYS A 383 -3.95 -22.76 -16.10
C CYS A 383 -2.85 -22.01 -16.85
N VAL A 384 -2.33 -22.55 -17.96
CA VAL A 384 -1.36 -21.81 -18.80
C VAL A 384 -1.97 -20.51 -19.30
N ALA A 385 -3.21 -20.54 -19.80
CA ALA A 385 -3.90 -19.33 -20.22
C ALA A 385 -4.11 -18.34 -19.06
N PHE A 386 -4.63 -18.82 -17.93
CA PHE A 386 -5.08 -17.98 -16.82
C PHE A 386 -3.96 -17.46 -15.91
N PHE A 387 -2.87 -18.22 -15.73
CA PHE A 387 -1.79 -17.90 -14.81
C PHE A 387 -0.46 -17.55 -15.49
N VAL A 388 -0.38 -17.68 -16.82
CA VAL A 388 0.82 -17.29 -17.59
C VAL A 388 0.45 -16.26 -18.66
N ILE A 389 -0.38 -16.62 -19.64
CA ILE A 389 -0.64 -15.75 -20.80
C ILE A 389 -1.33 -14.45 -20.38
N ILE A 390 -2.46 -14.54 -19.66
CA ILE A 390 -3.21 -13.36 -19.20
C ILE A 390 -2.35 -12.47 -18.27
N PRO A 391 -1.67 -13.02 -17.24
CA PRO A 391 -0.76 -12.24 -16.42
C PRO A 391 0.35 -11.54 -17.19
N VAL A 392 1.00 -12.20 -18.16
CA VAL A 392 2.04 -11.59 -18.99
C VAL A 392 1.49 -10.42 -19.80
N ILE A 393 0.28 -10.54 -20.35
CA ILE A 393 -0.38 -9.45 -21.08
C ILE A 393 -0.65 -8.26 -20.14
N ILE A 394 -1.30 -8.49 -18.99
CA ILE A 394 -1.63 -7.43 -18.03
C ILE A 394 -0.36 -6.74 -17.53
N TYR A 395 0.65 -7.54 -17.18
CA TYR A 395 1.94 -7.06 -16.72
C TYR A 395 2.59 -6.17 -17.79
N SER A 396 2.68 -6.64 -19.03
CA SER A 396 3.29 -5.88 -20.13
C SER A 396 2.55 -4.58 -20.42
N LEU A 397 1.21 -4.60 -20.42
CA LEU A 397 0.38 -3.42 -20.64
C LEU A 397 0.59 -2.35 -19.55
N SER A 398 0.88 -2.75 -18.31
CA SER A 398 1.14 -1.79 -17.24
C SER A 398 2.40 -0.93 -17.49
N PHE A 399 3.35 -1.38 -18.30
CA PHE A 399 4.57 -0.60 -18.63
C PHE A 399 4.37 0.43 -19.74
N VAL A 400 3.20 0.45 -20.41
CA VAL A 400 2.94 1.36 -21.53
C VAL A 400 3.14 2.84 -21.15
N PRO A 401 2.55 3.38 -20.06
CA PRO A 401 2.70 4.80 -19.74
C PRO A 401 4.15 5.22 -19.50
N GLY A 402 4.91 4.41 -18.74
CA GLY A 402 6.30 4.72 -18.40
C GLY A 402 7.26 4.60 -19.57
N LEU A 403 7.13 3.55 -20.40
CA LEU A 403 8.03 3.36 -21.54
C LEU A 403 7.72 4.30 -22.70
N SER A 404 6.44 4.65 -22.90
CA SER A 404 6.05 5.64 -23.93
C SER A 404 6.57 7.04 -23.65
N ALA A 405 6.88 7.38 -22.39
CA ALA A 405 7.53 8.64 -22.01
C ALA A 405 9.04 8.67 -22.37
N SER A 406 9.65 7.52 -22.66
CA SER A 406 11.06 7.46 -23.06
C SER A 406 11.23 7.83 -24.53
N ALA A 407 12.43 8.28 -24.91
CA ALA A 407 12.75 8.66 -26.29
C ALA A 407 12.55 7.51 -27.31
N GLU A 408 12.72 6.25 -26.88
CA GLU A 408 12.52 5.07 -27.72
C GLU A 408 11.05 4.63 -27.80
N GLY A 409 10.18 5.16 -26.94
CA GLY A 409 8.80 4.72 -26.77
C GLY A 409 8.68 3.28 -26.22
N PHE A 410 7.47 2.71 -26.31
CA PHE A 410 7.24 1.33 -25.86
C PHE A 410 7.84 0.32 -26.83
N THR A 411 8.85 -0.42 -26.39
CA THR A 411 9.47 -1.53 -27.15
C THR A 411 9.55 -2.80 -26.32
N ILE A 412 9.56 -3.97 -26.98
CA ILE A 412 9.77 -5.26 -26.30
C ILE A 412 11.14 -5.31 -25.61
N LYS A 413 12.16 -4.71 -26.23
CA LYS A 413 13.49 -4.57 -25.63
C LYS A 413 13.42 -3.74 -24.34
N GLY A 414 12.77 -2.57 -24.37
CA GLY A 414 12.60 -1.72 -23.18
C GLY A 414 11.83 -2.42 -22.05
N LEU A 415 10.82 -3.22 -22.38
CA LEU A 415 10.11 -4.04 -21.40
C LEU A 415 11.02 -5.08 -20.74
N ILE A 416 11.84 -5.80 -21.53
CA ILE A 416 12.81 -6.78 -21.02
C ILE A 416 13.89 -6.10 -20.17
N ASP A 417 14.43 -4.99 -20.65
CA ASP A 417 15.46 -4.23 -19.96
C ASP A 417 14.93 -3.67 -18.62
N SER A 418 13.66 -3.26 -18.57
CA SER A 418 13.00 -2.89 -17.30
C SER A 418 12.99 -4.04 -16.29
N GLN A 419 12.74 -5.28 -16.74
CA GLN A 419 12.76 -6.44 -15.83
C GLN A 419 14.17 -6.74 -15.30
N LYS A 420 15.17 -6.62 -16.17
CA LYS A 420 16.58 -6.76 -15.78
C LYS A 420 16.97 -5.70 -14.77
N ASN A 421 16.59 -4.43 -15.01
CA ASN A 421 16.90 -3.32 -14.11
C ASN A 421 16.25 -3.52 -12.74
N MET A 422 14.96 -3.87 -12.71
CA MET A 422 14.25 -4.17 -11.46
C MET A 422 14.89 -5.36 -10.71
N TYR A 423 15.22 -6.44 -11.41
CA TYR A 423 15.86 -7.61 -10.80
C TYR A 423 17.25 -7.27 -10.26
N ASN A 424 18.07 -6.55 -11.04
CA ASN A 424 19.40 -6.12 -10.63
C ASN A 424 19.32 -5.20 -9.41
N TYR A 425 18.39 -4.23 -9.41
CA TYR A 425 18.14 -3.40 -8.23
C TYR A 425 17.86 -4.24 -6.99
N HIS A 426 16.88 -5.15 -7.03
CA HIS A 426 16.51 -5.96 -5.85
C HIS A 426 17.57 -7.01 -5.45
N SER A 427 18.35 -7.53 -6.38
CA SER A 427 19.37 -8.55 -6.10
C SER A 427 20.72 -7.95 -5.64
N GLN A 428 21.00 -6.70 -6.00
CA GLN A 428 22.26 -6.02 -5.71
C GLN A 428 22.12 -4.87 -4.70
N LEU A 429 20.91 -4.59 -4.19
CA LEU A 429 20.69 -3.54 -3.20
C LEU A 429 21.48 -3.83 -1.91
N VAL A 430 22.52 -3.03 -1.67
CA VAL A 430 23.25 -2.95 -0.41
C VAL A 430 23.02 -1.56 0.17
N ALA A 431 22.16 -1.49 1.17
CA ALA A 431 21.80 -0.26 1.85
C ALA A 431 21.64 -0.51 3.35
N THR A 432 21.70 0.56 4.14
CA THR A 432 21.40 0.54 5.56
C THR A 432 20.38 1.63 5.87
N HIS A 433 19.32 1.26 6.55
CA HIS A 433 18.25 2.15 6.96
C HIS A 433 17.94 1.92 8.45
N PRO A 434 17.80 3.00 9.25
CA PRO A 434 17.59 2.88 10.68
C PRO A 434 16.37 2.03 10.99
N PHE A 435 15.29 2.06 10.23
CA PHE A 435 14.06 1.29 10.51
C PHE A 435 13.98 -0.09 9.84
N ALA A 436 15.06 -0.57 9.21
CA ALA A 436 15.06 -1.89 8.58
C ALA A 436 14.89 -3.04 9.59
N SER A 437 14.16 -4.08 9.18
CA SER A 437 13.89 -5.25 10.01
C SER A 437 13.79 -6.53 9.17
N SER A 438 14.37 -7.61 9.68
CA SER A 438 14.37 -8.91 9.00
C SER A 438 13.07 -9.69 9.23
N TRP A 439 12.77 -10.63 8.34
CA TRP A 439 11.57 -11.47 8.34
C TRP A 439 11.17 -12.07 9.70
N TRP A 440 12.14 -12.49 10.51
CA TRP A 440 11.90 -13.12 11.81
C TRP A 440 11.49 -12.12 12.89
N GLN A 441 11.78 -10.83 12.70
CA GLN A 441 11.46 -9.75 13.63
C GLN A 441 10.01 -9.29 13.52
N TRP A 442 9.39 -9.48 12.35
CA TRP A 442 8.06 -8.93 12.04
C TRP A 442 6.95 -9.48 12.92
N PRO A 443 6.82 -10.82 13.16
CA PRO A 443 5.72 -11.33 13.98
C PRO A 443 5.74 -10.82 15.42
N PHE A 444 6.93 -10.46 15.94
CA PHE A 444 7.11 -9.90 17.27
C PHE A 444 7.01 -8.37 17.31
N MET A 445 6.94 -7.72 16.14
CA MET A 445 7.03 -6.27 15.97
C MET A 445 8.28 -5.69 16.63
N LYS A 446 9.42 -6.37 16.52
CA LYS A 446 10.65 -5.94 17.22
C LYS A 446 11.10 -4.54 16.78
N ARG A 447 10.81 -4.16 15.54
CA ARG A 447 11.16 -2.85 14.98
C ARG A 447 10.05 -2.35 14.05
N PRO A 448 9.12 -1.54 14.59
CA PRO A 448 8.18 -0.77 13.79
C PRO A 448 8.89 0.14 12.79
N VAL A 449 8.19 0.55 11.74
CA VAL A 449 8.72 1.50 10.76
C VAL A 449 8.00 2.82 10.94
N TRP A 450 8.79 3.87 11.14
CA TRP A 450 8.29 5.22 11.36
C TRP A 450 8.11 5.92 10.01
N PHE A 451 6.86 6.28 9.69
CA PHE A 451 6.49 6.88 8.41
C PHE A 451 6.52 8.40 8.46
N PHE A 452 6.06 8.99 9.56
CA PHE A 452 5.97 10.43 9.71
C PHE A 452 6.31 10.85 11.14
N SER A 453 7.14 11.89 11.25
CA SER A 453 7.56 12.55 12.48
C SER A 453 7.26 14.04 12.39
N GLY A 454 6.12 14.46 12.92
CA GLY A 454 5.73 15.87 13.00
C GLY A 454 6.13 16.50 14.32
N SER A 455 6.94 17.56 14.26
CA SER A 455 7.30 18.39 15.42
C SER A 455 7.18 19.89 15.16
N GLU A 456 7.28 20.31 13.88
CA GLU A 456 7.19 21.71 13.50
C GLU A 456 5.79 22.27 13.80
N GLY A 457 5.75 23.43 14.45
CA GLY A 457 4.49 24.14 14.74
C GLY A 457 3.61 23.57 15.84
N LEU A 458 4.01 22.45 16.46
CA LEU A 458 3.26 21.88 17.55
C LEU A 458 3.51 22.63 18.86
N PRO A 459 2.49 22.79 19.73
CA PRO A 459 2.69 23.28 21.09
C PRO A 459 3.75 22.47 21.84
N ALA A 460 4.45 23.12 22.77
CA ALA A 460 5.50 22.47 23.56
C ALA A 460 5.00 21.18 24.23
N GLY A 461 5.75 20.08 24.05
CA GLY A 461 5.42 18.76 24.60
C GLY A 461 4.37 17.96 23.81
N GLN A 462 3.87 18.47 22.68
CA GLN A 462 3.00 17.73 21.75
C GLN A 462 3.82 17.13 20.60
N VAL A 463 3.37 15.99 20.08
CA VAL A 463 3.96 15.29 18.94
C VAL A 463 2.87 14.81 17.98
N SER A 464 3.22 14.63 16.71
CA SER A 464 2.38 14.00 15.69
C SER A 464 3.19 12.91 15.00
N SER A 465 2.62 11.71 14.86
CA SER A 465 3.35 10.54 14.41
C SER A 465 2.49 9.60 13.59
N ILE A 466 3.10 8.99 12.57
CA ILE A 466 2.52 7.85 11.86
C ILE A 466 3.56 6.72 11.87
N VAL A 467 3.20 5.60 12.47
CA VAL A 467 4.02 4.38 12.52
C VAL A 467 3.27 3.21 11.93
N THR A 468 3.96 2.32 11.22
CA THR A 468 3.40 1.04 10.82
C THR A 468 3.91 -0.10 11.72
N MET A 469 2.96 -0.81 12.32
CA MET A 469 3.16 -1.99 13.16
C MET A 469 1.86 -2.76 13.26
N GLY A 470 1.88 -3.93 13.89
CA GLY A 470 0.70 -4.73 14.15
C GLY A 470 -0.08 -4.35 15.40
N ASN A 471 -1.33 -4.80 15.50
CA ASN A 471 -2.00 -4.81 16.81
C ASN A 471 -1.37 -5.90 17.69
N PRO A 472 -0.76 -5.58 18.85
CA PRO A 472 0.03 -6.54 19.62
C PRO A 472 -0.74 -7.79 20.03
N LEU A 473 -2.01 -7.64 20.41
CA LEU A 473 -2.85 -8.78 20.76
C LEU A 473 -3.08 -9.69 19.54
N ILE A 474 -3.40 -9.10 18.39
CA ILE A 474 -3.68 -9.83 17.14
C ILE A 474 -2.42 -10.55 16.65
N TRP A 475 -1.28 -9.89 16.64
CA TRP A 475 -0.06 -10.43 16.06
C TRP A 475 0.55 -11.51 16.93
N TRP A 476 0.70 -11.26 18.23
CA TRP A 476 1.33 -12.23 19.12
C TRP A 476 0.50 -13.51 19.30
N THR A 477 -0.82 -13.38 19.43
CA THR A 477 -1.68 -14.57 19.44
C THR A 477 -1.81 -15.21 18.06
N GLY A 478 -1.68 -14.41 16.99
CA GLY A 478 -1.64 -14.85 15.60
C GLY A 478 -0.53 -15.87 15.32
N ILE A 479 0.67 -15.70 15.91
CA ILE A 479 1.78 -16.67 15.80
C ILE A 479 1.32 -18.06 16.24
N PHE A 480 0.80 -18.17 17.47
CA PHE A 480 0.35 -19.43 18.03
C PHE A 480 -0.88 -19.98 17.30
N ALA A 481 -1.79 -19.09 16.89
CA ALA A 481 -2.98 -19.47 16.14
C ALA A 481 -2.64 -20.07 14.78
N MET A 482 -1.61 -19.56 14.09
CA MET A 482 -1.16 -20.09 12.81
C MET A 482 -0.54 -21.49 12.95
N LEU A 483 0.33 -21.70 13.94
CA LEU A 483 0.91 -23.01 14.23
C LEU A 483 -0.18 -24.03 14.61
N ALA A 484 -1.12 -23.63 15.47
CA ALA A 484 -2.24 -24.46 15.86
C ALA A 484 -3.18 -24.76 14.67
N THR A 485 -3.44 -23.78 13.80
CA THR A 485 -4.27 -23.97 12.61
C THR A 485 -3.63 -24.99 11.66
N LEU A 486 -2.33 -24.88 11.39
CA LEU A 486 -1.59 -25.86 10.59
C LEU A 486 -1.72 -27.26 11.20
N TRP A 487 -1.36 -27.42 12.48
CA TRP A 487 -1.36 -28.73 13.14
C TRP A 487 -2.76 -29.37 13.20
N ILE A 488 -3.77 -28.61 13.62
CA ILE A 488 -5.14 -29.14 13.78
C ILE A 488 -5.75 -29.51 12.43
N THR A 489 -5.59 -28.66 11.41
CA THR A 489 -6.19 -28.92 10.09
C THR A 489 -5.56 -30.15 9.43
N LEU A 490 -4.24 -30.33 9.55
CA LEU A 490 -3.54 -31.54 9.09
C LEU A 490 -4.04 -32.79 9.83
N LYS A 491 -4.11 -32.74 11.17
CA LYS A 491 -4.58 -33.87 11.99
C LYS A 491 -6.03 -34.25 11.68
N ARG A 492 -6.91 -33.26 11.49
CA ARG A 492 -8.33 -33.47 11.14
C ARG A 492 -8.53 -33.76 9.65
N LYS A 493 -7.50 -33.60 8.82
CA LYS A 493 -7.59 -33.63 7.36
C LYS A 493 -8.68 -32.69 6.84
N ASP A 494 -8.85 -31.52 7.47
CA ASP A 494 -9.82 -30.51 7.05
C ASP A 494 -9.22 -29.65 5.94
N LYS A 495 -9.16 -30.24 4.76
CA LYS A 495 -8.44 -29.70 3.62
C LYS A 495 -8.99 -28.36 3.14
N ASN A 496 -10.28 -28.09 3.39
CA ASN A 496 -10.88 -26.80 3.08
C ASN A 496 -10.19 -25.66 3.83
N LEU A 497 -9.56 -25.92 4.96
CA LEU A 497 -8.88 -24.90 5.75
C LEU A 497 -7.38 -24.79 5.44
N TYR A 498 -6.85 -25.64 4.55
CA TYR A 498 -5.43 -25.59 4.18
C TYR A 498 -5.05 -24.26 3.53
N MET A 499 -5.99 -23.63 2.82
CA MET A 499 -5.82 -22.29 2.25
C MET A 499 -5.25 -21.28 3.26
N ILE A 500 -5.65 -21.34 4.54
CA ILE A 500 -5.22 -20.37 5.56
C ILE A 500 -3.70 -20.38 5.71
N TRP A 501 -3.11 -21.56 5.95
CA TRP A 501 -1.67 -21.66 6.16
C TRP A 501 -0.90 -21.71 4.85
N ILE A 502 -1.45 -22.26 3.76
CA ILE A 502 -0.80 -22.23 2.45
C ILE A 502 -0.59 -20.78 2.02
N ALA A 503 -1.64 -19.95 2.11
CA ALA A 503 -1.56 -18.54 1.73
C ALA A 503 -0.61 -17.75 2.64
N PHE A 504 -0.64 -18.00 3.95
CA PHE A 504 0.29 -17.36 4.88
C PHE A 504 1.76 -17.73 4.57
N PHE A 505 2.08 -19.02 4.51
CA PHE A 505 3.46 -19.47 4.35
C PHE A 505 4.01 -19.23 2.95
N SER A 506 3.17 -19.27 1.91
CA SER A 506 3.62 -18.92 0.56
C SER A 506 4.11 -17.47 0.48
N GLN A 507 3.53 -16.57 1.28
CA GLN A 507 4.01 -15.19 1.36
C GLN A 507 5.18 -15.01 2.31
N TYR A 508 5.23 -15.77 3.40
CA TYR A 508 6.22 -15.57 4.47
C TYR A 508 7.56 -16.23 4.21
N VAL A 509 7.57 -17.48 3.75
CA VAL A 509 8.80 -18.27 3.58
C VAL A 509 9.78 -17.66 2.57
N PRO A 510 9.37 -17.09 1.43
CA PRO A 510 10.32 -16.50 0.49
C PRO A 510 11.17 -15.38 1.07
N TRP A 511 10.65 -14.61 2.05
CA TRP A 511 11.42 -13.57 2.73
C TRP A 511 12.61 -14.08 3.54
N MET A 512 12.61 -15.37 3.90
CA MET A 512 13.76 -16.00 4.57
C MET A 512 15.00 -16.07 3.66
N LEU A 513 14.80 -15.97 2.35
CA LEU A 513 15.83 -16.07 1.32
C LEU A 513 16.23 -14.71 0.73
N VAL A 514 15.58 -13.62 1.14
CA VAL A 514 15.83 -12.28 0.60
C VAL A 514 17.00 -11.63 1.37
N PRO A 515 18.14 -11.35 0.71
CA PRO A 515 19.34 -10.84 1.39
C PRO A 515 19.35 -9.32 1.56
N ARG A 516 18.52 -8.60 0.79
CA ARG A 516 18.46 -7.14 0.80
C ARG A 516 17.75 -6.58 2.04
N GLU A 517 17.84 -5.27 2.19
CA GLU A 517 17.10 -4.53 3.20
C GLU A 517 15.58 -4.73 3.06
N THR A 518 14.93 -4.99 4.20
CA THR A 518 13.50 -5.26 4.31
C THR A 518 12.91 -4.59 5.55
N PHE A 519 11.58 -4.57 5.61
CA PHE A 519 10.81 -3.75 6.56
C PHE A 519 9.55 -4.48 7.00
N ILE A 520 9.01 -4.13 8.17
CA ILE A 520 7.86 -4.81 8.78
C ILE A 520 6.60 -4.80 7.91
N TYR A 521 6.41 -3.78 7.06
CA TYR A 521 5.24 -3.68 6.18
C TYR A 521 5.14 -4.83 5.17
N HIS A 522 6.25 -5.52 4.86
CA HIS A 522 6.21 -6.72 4.02
C HIS A 522 5.38 -7.87 4.64
N TYR A 523 5.17 -7.83 5.97
CA TYR A 523 4.31 -8.77 6.67
C TYR A 523 2.81 -8.51 6.45
N PHE A 524 2.43 -7.38 5.84
CA PHE A 524 1.03 -7.02 5.62
C PHE A 524 0.26 -8.07 4.81
N ALA A 525 0.92 -8.72 3.82
CA ALA A 525 0.32 -9.78 3.02
C ALA A 525 -0.08 -11.04 3.80
N MET A 526 0.46 -11.22 5.01
CA MET A 526 0.24 -12.37 5.88
C MET A 526 -0.92 -12.12 6.85
N VAL A 527 -1.18 -10.85 7.19
CA VAL A 527 -2.15 -10.42 8.21
C VAL A 527 -3.57 -10.98 7.96
N PRO A 528 -4.15 -10.92 6.75
CA PRO A 528 -5.50 -11.44 6.52
C PRO A 528 -5.61 -12.93 6.87
N PHE A 529 -4.59 -13.72 6.49
CA PHE A 529 -4.57 -15.16 6.71
C PHE A 529 -4.27 -15.52 8.17
N MET A 530 -3.42 -14.74 8.83
CA MET A 530 -3.18 -14.83 10.28
C MET A 530 -4.47 -14.64 11.07
N ILE A 531 -5.26 -13.63 10.73
CA ILE A 531 -6.56 -13.36 11.37
C ILE A 531 -7.55 -14.50 11.12
N LEU A 532 -7.60 -15.06 9.90
CA LEU A 532 -8.40 -16.26 9.63
C LEU A 532 -7.97 -17.44 10.52
N GLY A 533 -6.67 -17.60 10.80
CA GLY A 533 -6.15 -18.57 11.75
C GLY A 533 -6.67 -18.35 13.17
N ILE A 534 -6.60 -17.12 13.69
CA ILE A 534 -7.14 -16.75 15.01
C ILE A 534 -8.64 -17.09 15.10
N VAL A 535 -9.41 -16.69 14.10
CA VAL A 535 -10.86 -16.94 14.03
C VAL A 535 -11.16 -18.43 13.99
N TYR A 536 -10.35 -19.23 13.29
CA TYR A 536 -10.49 -20.69 13.29
C TYR A 536 -10.28 -21.28 14.69
N ILE A 537 -9.25 -20.87 15.41
CA ILE A 537 -9.01 -21.33 16.79
C ILE A 537 -10.15 -20.92 17.71
N MET A 538 -10.63 -19.68 17.63
CA MET A 538 -11.79 -19.25 18.41
C MET A 538 -13.06 -20.03 18.08
N LYS A 539 -13.27 -20.39 16.81
CA LYS A 539 -14.37 -21.28 16.40
C LYS A 539 -14.27 -22.66 17.05
N LEU A 540 -13.06 -23.21 17.17
CA LEU A 540 -12.85 -24.49 17.84
C LEU A 540 -13.12 -24.38 19.34
N LEU A 541 -12.65 -23.32 20.00
CA LEU A 541 -12.90 -23.09 21.42
C LEU A 541 -14.40 -22.95 21.71
N ASP A 542 -15.11 -22.12 20.94
CA ASP A 542 -16.57 -21.98 20.99
C ASP A 542 -17.31 -23.32 20.88
N SER A 543 -16.82 -24.23 20.02
CA SER A 543 -17.47 -25.52 19.79
C SER A 543 -17.27 -26.51 20.93
N LYS A 544 -16.22 -26.31 21.74
CA LYS A 544 -15.87 -27.19 22.85
C LYS A 544 -16.38 -26.65 24.19
N TYR A 545 -16.34 -25.33 24.36
CA TYR A 545 -16.70 -24.65 25.60
C TYR A 545 -17.66 -23.50 25.29
N PRO A 546 -18.95 -23.60 25.64
CA PRO A 546 -19.93 -22.53 25.40
C PRO A 546 -19.51 -21.18 26.00
N GLU A 547 -18.85 -21.20 27.15
CA GLU A 547 -18.33 -20.02 27.86
C GLU A 547 -17.18 -19.32 27.12
N ALA A 548 -16.53 -19.98 26.15
CA ALA A 548 -15.48 -19.36 25.32
C ALA A 548 -16.00 -18.17 24.49
N ARG A 549 -17.34 -18.01 24.37
CA ARG A 549 -17.94 -16.81 23.79
C ARG A 549 -17.48 -15.52 24.49
N TYR A 550 -17.29 -15.56 25.81
CA TYR A 550 -16.83 -14.41 26.59
C TYR A 550 -15.37 -14.09 26.30
N VAL A 551 -14.52 -15.11 26.14
CA VAL A 551 -13.12 -14.95 25.72
C VAL A 551 -13.05 -14.22 24.38
N ARG A 552 -13.88 -14.59 23.40
CA ARG A 552 -13.96 -13.87 22.12
C ARG A 552 -14.37 -12.41 22.31
N TYR A 553 -15.39 -12.13 23.11
CA TYR A 553 -15.86 -10.74 23.31
C TYR A 553 -14.80 -9.89 24.01
N VAL A 554 -14.17 -10.42 25.05
CA VAL A 554 -13.04 -9.78 25.74
C VAL A 554 -11.89 -9.55 24.77
N TYR A 555 -11.55 -10.53 23.94
CA TYR A 555 -10.47 -10.39 22.96
C TYR A 555 -10.74 -9.24 21.98
N VAL A 556 -11.95 -9.15 21.42
CA VAL A 556 -12.33 -8.05 20.53
C VAL A 556 -12.31 -6.71 21.26
N ALA A 557 -12.82 -6.66 22.49
CA ALA A 557 -12.81 -5.45 23.31
C ALA A 557 -11.38 -4.97 23.59
N VAL A 558 -10.46 -5.87 23.96
CA VAL A 558 -9.04 -5.52 24.18
C VAL A 558 -8.37 -5.09 22.87
N ALA A 559 -8.62 -5.78 21.75
CA ALA A 559 -8.10 -5.36 20.45
C ALA A 559 -8.56 -3.94 20.08
N LEU A 560 -9.83 -3.60 20.37
CA LEU A 560 -10.39 -2.28 20.16
C LEU A 560 -9.78 -1.24 21.11
N LEU A 561 -9.63 -1.54 22.39
CA LEU A 561 -8.98 -0.65 23.35
C LEU A 561 -7.53 -0.35 22.96
N LEU A 562 -6.80 -1.36 22.47
CA LEU A 562 -5.46 -1.17 21.93
C LEU A 562 -5.48 -0.29 20.67
N PHE A 563 -6.43 -0.49 19.76
CA PHE A 563 -6.58 0.38 18.59
C PHE A 563 -6.84 1.83 19.00
N ILE A 564 -7.74 2.07 19.94
CA ILE A 564 -8.03 3.42 20.46
C ILE A 564 -6.78 4.03 21.12
N ALA A 565 -6.07 3.26 21.95
CA ALA A 565 -4.87 3.72 22.63
C ALA A 565 -3.76 4.12 21.66
N PHE A 566 -3.54 3.33 20.60
CA PHE A 566 -2.50 3.59 19.60
C PHE A 566 -2.96 4.49 18.45
N TYR A 567 -4.27 4.76 18.31
CA TYR A 567 -4.81 5.61 17.24
C TYR A 567 -4.05 6.92 17.00
N PRO A 568 -3.56 7.66 18.02
CA PRO A 568 -2.79 8.87 17.78
C PRO A 568 -1.56 8.65 16.90
N VAL A 569 -0.73 7.66 17.23
CA VAL A 569 0.52 7.35 16.51
C VAL A 569 0.30 6.55 15.21
N LEU A 570 -0.92 6.04 14.99
CA LEU A 570 -1.30 5.38 13.75
C LEU A 570 -1.92 6.36 12.74
N SER A 571 -2.46 7.49 13.22
CA SER A 571 -3.27 8.40 12.40
C SER A 571 -2.60 9.72 12.07
N GLY A 572 -1.54 10.10 12.78
CA GLY A 572 -0.97 11.45 12.74
C GLY A 572 -1.65 12.42 13.69
N MET A 573 -2.64 11.98 14.48
CA MET A 573 -3.32 12.85 15.45
C MET A 573 -2.32 13.35 16.50
N GLN A 574 -2.38 14.66 16.75
CA GLN A 574 -1.57 15.32 17.74
C GLN A 574 -1.89 14.80 19.15
N VAL A 575 -0.85 14.50 19.92
CA VAL A 575 -0.97 13.99 21.29
C VAL A 575 0.24 14.40 22.13
N SER A 576 0.11 14.36 23.46
CA SER A 576 1.23 14.58 24.37
C SER A 576 2.37 13.57 24.13
N GLY A 577 3.60 14.08 24.03
CA GLY A 577 4.80 13.25 23.94
C GLY A 577 5.01 12.36 25.16
N ASP A 578 4.56 12.79 26.34
CA ASP A 578 4.62 11.96 27.56
C ASP A 578 3.67 10.75 27.48
N TYR A 579 2.50 10.91 26.86
CA TYR A 579 1.60 9.79 26.61
C TYR A 579 2.25 8.75 25.68
N VAL A 580 2.86 9.22 24.59
CA VAL A 580 3.59 8.35 23.64
C VAL A 580 4.74 7.61 24.35
N LYS A 581 5.55 8.34 25.11
CA LYS A 581 6.72 7.80 25.80
C LYS A 581 6.37 6.82 26.93
N ASN A 582 5.38 7.15 27.75
CA ASN A 582 5.10 6.40 28.99
C ASN A 582 4.03 5.31 28.80
N MET A 583 3.10 5.45 27.85
CA MET A 583 2.00 4.50 27.65
C MET A 583 2.15 3.63 26.40
N LEU A 584 2.64 4.18 25.29
CA LEU A 584 2.67 3.44 24.01
C LEU A 584 4.00 2.72 23.76
N ARG A 585 5.11 3.26 24.26
CA ARG A 585 6.45 2.69 24.05
C ARG A 585 6.71 1.48 24.94
N TRP A 586 6.19 0.32 24.54
CA TRP A 586 6.34 -0.93 25.30
C TRP A 586 7.74 -1.56 25.16
N PHE A 587 8.42 -1.30 24.04
CA PHE A 587 9.81 -1.72 23.83
C PHE A 587 10.70 -0.50 23.54
N PRO A 588 12.00 -0.54 23.93
CA PRO A 588 12.93 0.53 23.59
C PRO A 588 13.06 0.77 22.08
N SER A 589 12.86 -0.26 21.27
CA SER A 589 12.90 -0.19 19.81
C SER A 589 11.64 0.37 19.15
N TRP A 590 10.55 0.57 19.90
CA TRP A 590 9.35 1.23 19.40
C TRP A 590 9.58 2.73 19.45
N VAL A 591 9.68 3.33 18.28
CA VAL A 591 9.89 4.76 18.09
C VAL A 591 8.68 5.30 17.36
N PHE A 592 8.14 6.37 17.91
CA PHE A 592 6.94 7.06 17.46
C PHE A 592 7.22 8.56 17.52
#